data_AF-A0A1E7KS19-F1
#
_entry.id   AF-A0A1E7KS19-F1
#
_cell.length_a   1.000
_cell.length_b   1.000
_cell.length_c   1.000
_cell.angle_alpha   90.00
_cell.angle_beta   90.00
_cell.angle_gamma   90.00
#
_symmetry.space_group_name_H-M   'P 1'
#
loop_
_entity.id
_entity.type
_entity.pdbx_description
1 polymer ?
#
loop_
_entity_poly.entity_id
_entity_poly.type
_entity_poly.pdbx_seq_one_letter_code
_entity_poly.pdbx_strand_id
1 'polypeptide(L)'
;WSAGAAGAAALALPAAVALNVAGREGWAFALSGVTIAATVAALFLALFPDVMPSSLDPRWSLTAENAASGPYTLRIMTWCAALATPLVLLYQGWTYWVFRKRIGTQHIAENQ
;
A
#
# COMPACT_ATOMS: atom_id res chain seq x y z
N TRP A 1 7.40 -8.41 -15.62
CA TRP A 1 7.38 -8.05 -14.19
C TRP A 1 6.00 -7.61 -13.71
N SER A 2 5.32 -6.68 -14.39
CA SER A 2 3.94 -6.26 -14.05
C SER A 2 2.93 -7.40 -13.97
N ALA A 3 3.01 -8.36 -14.90
CA ALA A 3 2.18 -9.56 -14.90
C ALA A 3 2.35 -10.42 -13.62
N GLY A 4 3.55 -10.43 -13.02
CA GLY A 4 3.80 -11.15 -11.77
C GLY A 4 3.11 -10.48 -10.58
N ALA A 5 3.18 -9.15 -10.49
CA ALA A 5 2.47 -8.39 -9.46
C ALA A 5 0.94 -8.47 -9.63
N ALA A 6 0.45 -8.41 -10.87
CA ALA A 6 -0.97 -8.60 -11.17
C ALA A 6 -1.46 -10.02 -10.81
N GLY A 7 -0.66 -11.05 -11.13
CA GLY A 7 -0.93 -12.43 -10.72
C GLY A 7 -0.99 -12.58 -9.20
N ALA A 8 -0.05 -11.96 -8.47
CA ALA A 8 -0.07 -11.96 -7.01
C ALA A 8 -1.33 -11.28 -6.45
N ALA A 9 -1.76 -10.14 -7.00
CA ALA A 9 -2.98 -9.46 -6.59
C ALA A 9 -4.24 -10.30 -6.86
N ALA A 10 -4.32 -10.92 -8.04
CA ALA A 10 -5.43 -11.75 -8.46
C ALA A 10 -5.58 -13.03 -7.64
N LEU A 11 -4.49 -13.56 -7.08
CA LEU A 11 -4.51 -14.72 -6.18
C LEU A 11 -4.74 -14.32 -4.71
N ALA A 12 -4.20 -13.17 -4.29
CA ALA A 12 -4.31 -12.69 -2.91
C ALA A 12 -5.77 -12.33 -2.52
N LEU A 13 -6.56 -11.77 -3.44
CA LEU A 13 -7.98 -11.46 -3.20
C LEU A 13 -8.84 -12.69 -2.87
N PRO A 14 -8.91 -13.72 -3.72
CA PRO A 14 -9.68 -14.92 -3.42
C PRO A 14 -9.14 -15.64 -2.18
N ALA A 15 -7.82 -15.63 -1.96
CA ALA A 15 -7.24 -16.17 -0.74
C ALA A 15 -7.69 -15.40 0.53
N ALA A 16 -7.77 -14.07 0.47
CA ALA A 16 -8.29 -13.24 1.56
C ALA A 16 -9.75 -13.57 1.88
N VAL A 17 -10.58 -13.70 0.83
CA VAL A 17 -12.01 -14.05 0.97
C VAL A 17 -12.18 -15.46 1.57
N ALA A 18 -11.43 -16.45 1.08
CA ALA A 18 -11.49 -17.82 1.58
C ALA A 18 -11.06 -17.91 3.07
N LEU A 19 -10.01 -17.20 3.46
CA LEU A 19 -9.54 -17.16 4.85
C LEU A 19 -10.48 -16.40 5.78
N ASN A 20 -11.20 -15.40 5.26
CA ASN A 20 -12.24 -14.70 6.00
C ASN A 20 -13.41 -15.65 6.30
N VAL A 21 -13.88 -16.39 5.30
CA VAL A 21 -14.94 -17.40 5.47
C VAL A 21 -14.51 -18.52 6.43
N ALA A 22 -13.22 -18.87 6.45
CA ALA A 22 -12.66 -19.85 7.38
C ALA A 22 -12.44 -19.33 8.82
N GLY A 23 -12.87 -18.10 9.15
CA GLY A 23 -12.75 -17.52 10.50
C GLY A 23 -11.33 -17.09 10.89
N ARG A 24 -10.40 -16.99 9.93
CA ARG A 24 -9.01 -16.55 10.14
C ARG A 24 -8.85 -15.06 9.79
N GLU A 25 -9.60 -14.22 10.49
CA GLU A 25 -9.73 -12.77 10.24
C GLU A 25 -8.38 -12.04 10.12
N GLY A 26 -7.39 -12.38 10.96
CA GLY A 26 -6.07 -11.75 10.91
C GLY A 26 -5.30 -12.03 9.60
N TRP A 27 -5.45 -13.23 9.04
CA TRP A 27 -4.83 -13.60 7.77
C TRP A 27 -5.59 -13.02 6.57
N ALA A 28 -6.92 -12.93 6.67
CA ALA A 28 -7.74 -12.25 5.67
C ALA A 28 -7.33 -10.77 5.56
N PHE A 29 -7.15 -10.06 6.68
CA PHE A 29 -6.70 -8.67 6.72
C PHE A 29 -5.32 -8.48 6.07
N ALA A 30 -4.36 -9.34 6.44
CA ALA A 30 -3.01 -9.29 5.85
C ALA A 30 -3.04 -9.49 4.33
N LEU A 31 -3.82 -10.46 3.84
CA LEU A 31 -3.94 -10.73 2.41
C LEU A 31 -4.65 -9.60 1.66
N SER A 32 -5.65 -8.95 2.25
CA SER A 32 -6.24 -7.74 1.67
C SER A 32 -5.22 -6.62 1.53
N GLY A 33 -4.34 -6.43 2.53
CA GLY A 33 -3.23 -5.48 2.43
C GLY A 33 -2.25 -5.85 1.31
N VAL A 34 -1.90 -7.13 1.18
CA VAL A 34 -1.05 -7.64 0.10
C VAL A 34 -1.69 -7.43 -1.27
N THR A 35 -2.99 -7.66 -1.42
CA THR A 35 -3.71 -7.35 -2.66
C THR A 35 -3.52 -5.89 -3.04
N ILE A 36 -3.79 -4.95 -2.12
CA ILE A 36 -3.72 -3.52 -2.41
C ILE A 36 -2.30 -3.16 -2.86
N ALA A 37 -1.28 -3.61 -2.12
CA ALA A 37 0.12 -3.37 -2.47
C ALA A 37 0.50 -3.98 -3.83
N ALA A 38 0.09 -5.21 -4.11
CA ALA A 38 0.38 -5.90 -5.36
C ALA A 38 -0.31 -5.24 -6.57
N THR A 39 -1.56 -4.79 -6.42
CA THR A 39 -2.29 -4.06 -7.48
C THR A 39 -1.61 -2.73 -7.80
N VAL A 40 -1.24 -1.97 -6.77
CA VAL A 40 -0.53 -0.69 -6.94
C VAL A 40 0.83 -0.93 -7.60
N ALA A 41 1.58 -1.93 -7.14
CA ALA A 41 2.85 -2.30 -7.75
C ALA A 41 2.67 -2.70 -9.22
N ALA A 42 1.65 -3.51 -9.55
CA ALA A 42 1.37 -3.94 -10.91
C ALA A 42 1.10 -2.77 -11.86
N LEU A 43 0.36 -1.76 -11.38
CA LEU A 43 0.08 -0.54 -12.13
C LEU A 43 1.37 0.22 -12.47
N PHE A 44 2.20 0.53 -11.48
CA PHE A 44 3.43 1.28 -11.72
C PHE A 44 4.48 0.50 -12.53
N LEU A 45 4.56 -0.82 -12.36
CA LEU A 45 5.44 -1.67 -13.16
C LEU A 45 4.97 -1.84 -14.60
N ALA A 46 3.67 -1.63 -14.87
CA ALA A 46 3.13 -1.64 -16.22
C ALA A 46 3.35 -0.29 -16.93
N LEU A 47 3.38 0.80 -16.18
CA LEU A 47 3.54 2.15 -16.71
C LEU A 47 5.01 2.51 -16.98
N PHE A 48 5.94 1.98 -16.17
CA PHE A 48 7.37 2.27 -16.31
C PHE A 48 7.88 2.02 -17.73
N PRO A 49 8.60 2.96 -18.37
CA PRO A 49 9.25 4.15 -17.79
C PRO A 49 8.39 5.43 -17.69
N ASP A 50 7.18 5.42 -18.23
CA ASP A 50 6.26 6.56 -18.20
C ASP A 50 5.47 6.58 -16.89
N VAL A 51 5.33 7.76 -16.27
CA VAL A 51 4.45 7.96 -15.11
C VAL A 51 3.10 8.54 -15.51
N MET A 52 3.05 9.25 -16.64
CA MET A 52 1.82 9.73 -17.24
C MET A 52 2.00 9.84 -18.77
N PRO A 53 1.53 8.82 -19.53
CA PRO A 53 1.61 8.85 -20.99
C PRO A 53 0.63 9.89 -21.55
N SER A 54 1.08 10.66 -22.53
CA SER A 54 0.23 11.63 -23.24
C SER A 54 -0.55 10.93 -24.36
N SER A 55 -1.85 11.19 -24.46
CA SER A 55 -2.71 10.64 -25.52
C SER A 55 -2.71 11.46 -26.82
N LEU A 56 -2.09 12.66 -26.80
CA LEU A 56 -2.06 13.59 -27.94
C LEU A 56 -0.73 13.56 -28.70
N ASP A 57 0.39 13.43 -27.98
CA ASP A 57 1.72 13.31 -28.58
C ASP A 57 2.64 12.50 -27.64
N PRO A 58 3.23 11.39 -28.10
CA PRO A 58 4.17 10.58 -27.31
C PRO A 58 5.34 11.37 -26.72
N ARG A 59 5.73 12.48 -27.35
CA ARG A 59 6.84 13.37 -26.92
C ARG A 59 6.54 14.18 -25.67
N TRP A 60 5.26 14.30 -25.28
CA TRP A 60 4.85 15.02 -24.07
C TRP A 60 4.58 14.07 -22.89
N SER A 61 4.92 12.80 -23.02
CA SER A 61 4.82 11.84 -21.93
C SER A 61 5.76 12.23 -20.80
N LEU A 62 5.23 12.23 -19.58
CA LEU A 62 6.03 12.44 -18.37
C LEU A 62 6.71 11.13 -18.01
N THR A 63 8.02 11.06 -18.22
CA THR A 63 8.87 9.95 -17.80
C THR A 63 9.33 10.14 -16.35
N ALA A 64 9.71 9.05 -15.68
CA ALA A 64 10.25 9.12 -14.32
C ALA A 64 11.47 10.05 -14.19
N GLU A 65 12.28 10.19 -15.24
CA GLU A 65 13.47 11.05 -15.27
C GLU A 65 13.11 12.52 -15.50
N ASN A 66 12.16 12.81 -16.41
CA ASN A 66 11.76 14.19 -16.72
C ASN A 66 10.82 14.78 -15.65
N ALA A 67 10.09 13.95 -14.93
CA ALA A 67 9.19 14.37 -13.85
C ALA A 67 9.90 14.46 -12.48
N ALA A 68 11.15 14.02 -12.38
CA ALA A 68 11.90 14.05 -11.13
C ALA A 68 12.27 15.49 -10.74
N SER A 69 12.19 15.78 -9.43
CA SER A 69 12.74 17.02 -8.88
C SER A 69 14.27 17.05 -8.98
N GLY A 70 14.86 18.25 -8.93
CA GLY A 70 16.31 18.42 -8.95
C GLY A 70 17.02 17.60 -7.87
N PRO A 71 18.29 17.19 -8.11
CA PRO A 71 19.00 16.20 -7.27
C PRO A 71 19.15 16.62 -5.82
N TYR A 72 19.24 17.93 -5.54
CA TYR A 72 19.29 18.47 -4.19
C TYR A 72 18.01 18.19 -3.40
N THR A 73 16.85 18.55 -3.96
CA THR A 73 15.54 18.34 -3.33
C THR A 73 15.25 16.84 -3.18
N LEU A 74 15.55 16.05 -4.21
CA LEU A 74 15.35 14.60 -4.18
C LEU A 74 16.11 13.97 -3.02
N ARG A 75 17.38 14.34 -2.83
CA ARG A 75 18.23 13.82 -1.75
C ARG A 75 17.67 14.16 -0.37
N ILE A 76 17.17 15.38 -0.17
CA ILE A 76 16.52 15.78 1.09
C ILE A 76 15.28 14.93 1.34
N MET A 77 14.40 14.79 0.34
CA MET A 77 13.18 13.99 0.47
C MET A 77 13.48 12.51 0.74
N THR A 78 14.57 11.96 0.17
CA THR A 78 15.02 10.59 0.48
C THR A 78 15.41 10.44 1.96
N TRP A 79 16.17 11.38 2.52
CA TRP A 79 16.51 11.34 3.94
C TRP A 79 15.28 11.52 4.84
N CYS A 80 14.38 12.43 4.48
CA CYS A 80 13.11 12.58 5.18
C CYS A 80 12.30 11.29 5.16
N ALA A 81 12.14 10.66 3.99
CA ALA A 81 11.42 9.40 3.85
C ALA A 81 12.10 8.28 4.64
N ALA A 82 13.44 8.20 4.60
CA ALA A 82 14.21 7.18 5.31
C ALA A 82 14.05 7.25 6.83
N LEU A 83 13.86 8.44 7.41
CA LEU A 83 13.67 8.63 8.85
C LEU A 83 12.19 8.62 9.26
N ALA A 84 11.32 9.28 8.49
CA ALA A 84 9.90 9.40 8.82
C ALA A 84 9.15 8.09 8.63
N THR A 85 9.43 7.33 7.56
CA THR A 85 8.74 6.06 7.26
C THR A 85 8.87 5.04 8.39
N PRO A 86 10.08 4.70 8.90
CA PRO A 86 10.18 3.73 10.00
C PRO A 86 9.54 4.26 11.28
N LEU A 87 9.63 5.57 11.56
CA LEU A 87 8.98 6.17 12.73
C LEU A 87 7.45 6.03 12.68
N VAL A 88 6.85 6.29 11.52
CA VAL A 88 5.40 6.12 11.30
C VAL A 88 5.00 4.64 11.43
N LEU A 89 5.79 3.71 10.87
CA LEU A 89 5.52 2.28 10.97
C LEU A 89 5.62 1.77 12.42
N LEU A 90 6.58 2.26 13.20
CA LEU A 90 6.69 1.94 14.62
C LEU A 90 5.46 2.42 15.39
N TYR A 91 5.01 3.65 15.15
CA TYR A 91 3.81 4.20 15.79
C TYR A 91 2.54 3.43 15.41
N GLN A 92 2.36 3.12 14.11
CA GLN A 92 1.24 2.32 13.63
C GLN A 92 1.25 0.92 14.26
N GLY A 93 2.41 0.27 14.31
CA GLY A 93 2.58 -1.04 14.94
C GLY A 93 2.30 -1.02 16.44
N TRP A 94 2.81 -0.02 17.16
CA TRP A 94 2.54 0.17 18.59
C TRP A 94 1.05 0.40 18.85
N THR A 95 0.41 1.26 18.05
CA THR A 95 -1.03 1.54 18.16
C THR A 95 -1.85 0.26 17.96
N TYR A 96 -1.54 -0.53 16.93
CA TYR A 96 -2.17 -1.84 16.71
C TYR A 96 -1.95 -2.80 17.88
N TRP A 97 -0.76 -2.78 18.49
CA TRP A 97 -0.45 -3.60 19.65
C TRP A 97 -1.23 -3.17 20.89
N VAL A 98 -1.37 -1.86 21.14
CA VAL A 98 -2.15 -1.31 22.26
C VAL A 98 -3.64 -1.67 22.10
N PHE A 99 -4.20 -1.52 20.89
CA PHE A 99 -5.62 -1.76 20.61
C PHE A 99 -5.96 -3.20 20.19
N ARG A 100 -5.06 -4.17 20.41
CA ARG A 100 -5.29 -5.58 20.01
C ARG A 100 -6.43 -6.29 20.75
N LYS A 101 -6.92 -5.73 21.87
CA LYS A 101 -7.97 -6.37 22.67
C LYS A 101 -9.33 -6.16 21.99
N ARG A 102 -10.12 -7.24 21.88
CA ARG A 102 -11.49 -7.17 21.34
C ARG A 102 -12.32 -6.17 22.15
N ILE A 103 -12.93 -5.21 21.46
CA ILE A 103 -13.91 -4.30 22.06
C ILE A 103 -15.17 -5.14 22.30
N GLY A 104 -15.42 -5.50 23.56
CA GLY A 104 -16.64 -6.18 23.99
C GLY A 104 -17.74 -5.16 24.28
N THR A 105 -19.00 -5.55 24.06
CA THR A 105 -20.20 -4.73 24.33
C THR A 105 -20.29 -4.21 25.76
N GLN A 106 -19.51 -4.76 26.70
CA GLN A 106 -19.40 -4.26 28.08
C GLN A 106 -18.76 -2.85 28.19
N HIS A 107 -18.19 -2.30 27.11
CA HIS A 107 -17.62 -0.94 27.07
C HIS A 107 -18.55 0.11 26.43
N ILE A 108 -19.74 -0.28 25.98
CA ILE A 108 -20.76 0.70 25.57
C ILE A 108 -21.35 1.23 26.88
N ALA A 109 -20.96 2.43 27.27
CA ALA A 109 -21.67 3.13 28.32
C ALA A 109 -23.14 3.26 27.87
N GLU A 110 -24.04 2.60 28.58
CA GLU A 110 -25.48 2.87 28.53
C GLU A 110 -25.63 4.37 28.83
N ASN A 111 -25.84 5.15 27.77
CA ASN A 111 -25.97 6.59 27.88
C ASN A 111 -27.28 6.88 28.64
N GLN A 112 -27.14 7.47 29.83
CA GLN A 112 -28.24 8.13 30.55
C GLN A 112 -28.79 9.30 29.73
#